data_AF-A0A0E0JM68-F1
#
_entry.id   AF-A0A0E0JM68-F1
#
_cell.length_a   1.000
_cell.length_b   1.000
_cell.length_c   1.000
_cell.angle_alpha   90.00
_cell.angle_beta   90.00
_cell.angle_gamma   90.00
#
_symmetry.space_group_name_H-M   'P 1'
#
loop_
_entity.id
_entity.type
_entity.pdbx_description
1 polymer ?
#
loop_
_entity_poly.entity_id
_entity_poly.type
_entity_poly.pdbx_seq_one_letter_code
_entity_poly.pdbx_strand_id
1 'polypeptide(L)'
;MASTPLPRPLHSHPPHFRSPLHPHPPENRVAIISPLPISRHPVLAPPTLPNLDMAEKLGPEKRHAFVHNGQKVFEWDQTLDEVNMYIDLPKGVPTKLFHCTIQATHVEVGIRGNPPYLNHDLTLPVKTDSSFWTIEDGEMHITLQKREKGKTWSSPIQGQGSLDPYAADQEQKRLMLQRFQEENPGFDFSQAQFTGTCPDPRTFMGGIRSD
;
A
#
# COMPACT_ATOMS: atom_id res chain seq x y z
N MET A 1 -91.48 26.31 8.77
CA MET A 1 -91.29 25.70 7.44
C MET A 1 -90.14 26.42 6.74
N ALA A 2 -89.40 25.69 5.90
CA ALA A 2 -88.17 26.06 5.18
C ALA A 2 -86.84 25.88 5.95
N SER A 3 -86.38 24.63 6.03
CA SER A 3 -84.96 24.29 6.21
C SER A 3 -84.34 24.09 4.82
N THR A 4 -83.42 24.98 4.46
CA THR A 4 -82.64 24.93 3.21
C THR A 4 -81.38 24.08 3.41
N PRO A 5 -81.00 23.19 2.47
CA PRO A 5 -79.87 22.27 2.67
C PRO A 5 -78.51 22.94 2.46
N LEU A 6 -77.53 22.57 3.30
CA LEU A 6 -76.11 22.91 3.18
C LEU A 6 -75.42 22.10 2.05
N PRO A 7 -74.46 22.68 1.31
CA PRO A 7 -73.71 21.98 0.26
C PRO A 7 -72.59 21.09 0.83
N ARG A 8 -72.32 19.97 0.15
CA ARG A 8 -71.21 19.03 0.45
C ARG A 8 -69.85 19.66 0.09
N PRO A 9 -68.77 19.36 0.81
CA PRO A 9 -67.43 19.80 0.43
C PRO A 9 -66.85 18.97 -0.73
N LEU A 10 -66.26 19.65 -1.72
CA LEU A 10 -65.44 19.07 -2.77
C LEU A 10 -64.14 18.51 -2.17
N HIS A 11 -63.75 17.30 -2.57
CA HIS A 11 -62.43 16.75 -2.31
C HIS A 11 -61.39 17.49 -3.18
N SER A 12 -60.55 18.30 -2.55
CA SER A 12 -59.35 18.88 -3.16
C SER A 12 -58.19 17.90 -3.03
N HIS A 13 -57.72 17.35 -4.16
CA HIS A 13 -56.42 16.69 -4.23
C HIS A 13 -55.30 17.72 -3.96
N PRO A 14 -54.29 17.40 -3.13
CA PRO A 14 -53.12 18.26 -2.98
C PRO A 14 -52.19 18.16 -4.20
N PRO A 15 -51.49 19.23 -4.57
CA PRO A 15 -50.51 19.20 -5.65
C PRO A 15 -49.28 18.38 -5.24
N HIS A 16 -48.85 17.48 -6.11
CA HIS A 16 -47.58 16.77 -5.97
C HIS A 16 -46.42 17.78 -5.99
N PHE A 17 -45.88 18.10 -4.81
CA PHE A 17 -44.58 18.74 -4.67
C PHE A 17 -43.51 17.74 -5.15
N ARG A 18 -42.95 17.97 -6.34
CA ARG A 18 -41.68 17.37 -6.73
C ARG A 18 -40.61 17.92 -5.79
N SER A 19 -40.11 17.07 -4.89
CA SER A 19 -38.92 17.38 -4.10
C SER A 19 -37.75 17.71 -5.04
N PRO A 20 -36.92 18.71 -4.73
CA PRO A 20 -35.69 18.96 -5.48
C PRO A 20 -34.79 17.73 -5.34
N LEU A 21 -34.23 17.29 -6.48
CA LEU A 21 -33.22 16.23 -6.51
C LEU A 21 -32.12 16.59 -5.50
N HIS A 22 -32.00 15.79 -4.43
CA HIS A 22 -30.74 15.68 -3.73
C HIS A 22 -29.68 15.27 -4.76
N PRO A 23 -28.53 15.95 -4.85
CA PRO A 23 -27.39 15.36 -5.54
C PRO A 23 -27.08 14.05 -4.82
N HIS A 24 -27.23 12.93 -5.53
CA HIS A 24 -26.73 11.64 -5.07
C HIS A 24 -25.27 11.82 -4.65
N PRO A 25 -24.84 11.27 -3.50
CA PRO A 25 -23.40 11.16 -3.24
C PRO A 25 -22.79 10.42 -4.43
N PRO A 26 -21.58 10.80 -4.90
CA PRO A 26 -20.93 10.08 -5.97
C PRO A 26 -20.87 8.62 -5.53
N GLU A 27 -21.49 7.73 -6.32
CA GLU A 27 -21.35 6.30 -6.11
C GLU A 27 -19.85 6.02 -5.95
N ASN A 28 -19.49 5.44 -4.80
CA ASN A 28 -18.20 4.82 -4.62
C ASN A 28 -18.05 3.87 -5.81
N ARG A 29 -17.33 4.29 -6.85
CA ARG A 29 -16.88 3.43 -7.93
C ARG A 29 -15.90 2.47 -7.27
N VAL A 30 -16.44 1.38 -6.74
CA VAL A 30 -15.68 0.20 -6.38
C VAL A 30 -14.96 -0.17 -7.65
N ALA A 31 -13.64 -0.16 -7.58
CA ALA A 31 -12.88 -0.51 -8.75
C ALA A 31 -13.17 -1.94 -9.15
N ILE A 32 -13.41 -2.10 -10.44
CA ILE A 32 -13.65 -3.40 -11.04
C ILE A 32 -12.27 -3.92 -11.45
N ILE A 33 -11.70 -4.79 -10.62
CA ILE A 33 -10.54 -5.60 -10.98
C ILE A 33 -11.09 -6.83 -11.72
N SER A 34 -10.95 -6.87 -13.04
CA SER A 34 -11.43 -7.99 -13.86
C SER A 34 -10.37 -9.11 -13.90
N PRO A 35 -10.64 -10.32 -13.38
CA PRO A 35 -9.72 -11.45 -13.50
C PRO A 35 -9.65 -11.98 -14.93
N LEU A 36 -8.50 -12.52 -15.33
CA LEU A 36 -8.43 -13.47 -16.43
C LEU A 36 -8.65 -14.90 -15.91
N PRO A 37 -9.43 -15.75 -16.60
CA PRO A 37 -9.54 -17.16 -16.23
C PRO A 37 -8.19 -17.85 -16.43
N ILE A 38 -7.65 -18.45 -15.37
CA ILE A 38 -6.49 -19.33 -15.48
C ILE A 38 -6.87 -20.49 -16.42
N SER A 39 -6.11 -20.68 -17.50
CA SER A 39 -6.31 -21.80 -18.43
C SER A 39 -6.08 -23.11 -17.66
N ARG A 40 -7.17 -23.77 -17.28
CA ARG A 40 -7.15 -25.01 -16.50
C ARG A 40 -6.69 -26.17 -17.39
N HIS A 41 -5.41 -26.48 -17.38
CA HIS A 41 -4.97 -27.86 -17.65
C HIS A 41 -5.16 -28.69 -16.36
N PRO A 42 -5.77 -29.88 -16.43
CA PRO A 42 -5.97 -30.70 -15.25
C PRO A 42 -4.64 -31.39 -14.91
N VAL A 43 -3.98 -30.95 -13.84
CA VAL A 43 -2.89 -31.72 -13.22
C VAL A 43 -3.26 -31.95 -11.77
N LEU A 44 -3.62 -33.19 -11.45
CA LEU A 44 -3.60 -33.68 -10.07
C LEU A 44 -2.14 -33.69 -9.61
N ALA A 45 -1.75 -32.67 -8.85
CA ALA A 45 -0.56 -32.68 -8.01
C ALA A 45 -1.00 -32.33 -6.57
N PRO A 46 -0.34 -32.89 -5.53
CA PRO A 46 -0.62 -32.54 -4.14
C PRO A 46 -0.41 -31.04 -3.90
N PRO A 47 -1.00 -30.45 -2.83
CA PRO A 47 -0.94 -29.01 -2.57
C PRO A 47 0.48 -28.60 -2.16
N THR A 48 1.33 -28.38 -3.15
CA THR A 48 2.58 -27.63 -3.00
C THR A 48 2.22 -26.16 -3.13
N LEU A 49 2.50 -25.37 -2.09
CA LEU A 49 2.22 -23.93 -1.92
C LEU A 49 2.21 -23.14 -3.25
N PRO A 50 1.03 -22.84 -3.82
CA PRO A 50 0.92 -22.09 -5.08
C PRO A 50 0.99 -20.56 -4.89
N ASN A 51 1.26 -20.07 -3.67
CA ASN A 51 1.12 -18.64 -3.35
C ASN A 51 2.42 -17.83 -3.46
N LEU A 52 3.59 -18.49 -3.40
CA LEU A 52 4.88 -17.78 -3.44
C LEU A 52 5.20 -17.21 -4.82
N ASP A 53 5.03 -18.01 -5.88
CA ASP A 53 5.38 -17.65 -7.26
C ASP A 53 4.51 -16.48 -7.79
N MET A 54 3.24 -16.40 -7.37
CA MET A 54 2.31 -15.35 -7.81
C MET A 54 2.47 -14.04 -7.05
N ALA A 55 2.76 -14.09 -5.74
CA ALA A 55 3.01 -12.90 -4.92
C ALA A 55 4.33 -12.22 -5.31
N GLU A 56 5.35 -13.00 -5.68
CA GLU A 56 6.63 -12.50 -6.16
C GLU A 56 6.50 -11.72 -7.47
N LYS A 57 5.61 -12.16 -8.37
CA LYS A 57 5.30 -11.49 -9.64
C LYS A 57 4.61 -10.12 -9.47
N LEU A 58 4.03 -9.86 -8.30
CA LEU A 58 3.46 -8.56 -7.90
C LEU A 58 4.36 -7.78 -6.93
N GLY A 59 5.56 -8.30 -6.66
CA GLY A 59 6.60 -7.60 -5.90
C GLY A 59 7.03 -6.30 -6.58
N PRO A 60 7.78 -5.45 -5.87
CA PRO A 60 8.31 -4.22 -6.44
C PRO A 60 9.27 -4.54 -7.59
N GLU A 61 8.86 -4.28 -8.84
CA GLU A 61 9.71 -4.46 -10.04
C GLU A 61 10.89 -3.48 -10.10
N LYS A 62 10.79 -2.37 -9.37
CA LYS A 62 11.80 -1.30 -9.37
C LYS A 62 11.93 -0.67 -7.99
N ARG A 63 13.18 -0.44 -7.57
CA ARG A 63 13.51 0.34 -6.39
C ARG A 63 13.39 1.85 -6.68
N HIS A 64 12.88 2.58 -5.71
CA HIS A 64 12.86 4.03 -5.69
C HIS A 64 14.20 4.55 -5.17
N ALA A 65 14.78 5.56 -5.82
CA ALA A 65 16.07 6.11 -5.41
C ALA A 65 15.92 7.50 -4.81
N PHE A 66 16.52 7.74 -3.65
CA PHE A 66 16.71 9.08 -3.13
C PHE A 66 18.11 9.58 -3.48
N VAL A 67 18.17 10.70 -4.18
CA VAL A 67 19.41 11.35 -4.61
C VAL A 67 19.49 12.73 -3.96
N HIS A 68 20.61 13.02 -3.30
CA HIS A 68 20.91 14.31 -2.70
C HIS A 68 22.23 14.84 -3.26
N ASN A 69 22.24 16.08 -3.78
CA ASN A 69 23.42 16.70 -4.40
C ASN A 69 24.09 15.85 -5.49
N GLY A 70 23.29 15.13 -6.29
CA GLY A 70 23.78 14.26 -7.36
C GLY A 70 24.36 12.92 -6.89
N GLN A 71 24.30 12.62 -5.59
CA GLN A 71 24.72 11.34 -5.02
C GLN A 71 23.50 10.54 -4.56
N LYS A 72 23.45 9.26 -4.93
CA LYS A 72 22.44 8.32 -4.45
C LYS A 72 22.70 8.07 -2.96
N VAL A 73 21.74 8.38 -2.11
CA VAL A 73 21.84 8.22 -0.66
C VAL A 73 21.36 6.83 -0.26
N PHE A 74 20.20 6.44 -0.76
CA PHE A 74 19.63 5.10 -0.60
C PHE A 74 18.67 4.80 -1.73
N GLU A 75 18.44 3.51 -1.96
CA GLU A 75 17.29 3.00 -2.69
C GLU A 75 16.32 2.35 -1.72
N TRP A 76 15.07 2.22 -2.12
CA TRP A 76 14.07 1.57 -1.29
C TRP A 76 12.91 1.02 -2.10
N ASP A 77 12.25 0.02 -1.55
CA ASP A 77 10.98 -0.49 -2.02
C ASP A 77 10.10 -0.88 -0.83
N GLN A 78 8.89 -1.32 -1.10
CA GLN A 78 8.01 -1.80 -0.05
C GLN A 78 7.12 -2.94 -0.54
N THR A 79 6.58 -3.68 0.40
CA THR A 79 5.46 -4.60 0.22
C THR A 79 4.33 -4.19 1.15
N LEU A 80 3.27 -5.00 1.26
CA LEU A 80 2.26 -4.77 2.29
C LEU A 80 2.86 -4.86 3.70
N ASP A 81 3.83 -5.75 3.89
CA ASP A 81 4.37 -6.09 5.20
C ASP A 81 5.61 -5.27 5.55
N GLU A 82 6.42 -4.91 4.56
CA GLU A 82 7.79 -4.43 4.79
C GLU A 82 8.12 -3.16 3.98
N VAL A 83 9.12 -2.43 4.45
CA VAL A 83 9.87 -1.44 3.68
C VAL A 83 11.32 -1.88 3.65
N ASN A 84 11.91 -1.99 2.47
CA ASN A 84 13.31 -2.34 2.30
C ASN A 84 14.12 -1.11 1.92
N MET A 85 15.26 -0.89 2.57
CA MET A 85 16.21 0.15 2.22
C MET A 85 17.54 -0.47 1.80
N TYR A 86 18.20 0.15 0.84
CA TYR A 86 19.44 -0.31 0.25
C TYR A 86 20.43 0.85 0.21
N ILE A 87 21.60 0.65 0.81
CA ILE A 87 22.60 1.70 0.96
C ILE A 87 23.96 1.18 0.48
N ASP A 88 24.50 1.79 -0.57
CA ASP A 88 25.85 1.52 -1.04
C ASP A 88 26.88 1.83 0.06
N LEU A 89 27.73 0.87 0.39
CA LEU A 89 28.74 1.05 1.42
C LEU A 89 30.04 1.65 0.84
N PRO A 90 30.71 2.53 1.60
CA PRO A 90 32.05 3.01 1.24
C PRO A 90 33.04 1.86 1.01
N LYS A 91 33.70 1.88 -0.15
CA LYS A 91 34.70 0.87 -0.52
C LYS A 91 35.93 0.94 0.41
N GLY A 92 36.51 -0.22 0.70
CA GLY A 92 37.73 -0.33 1.51
C GLY A 92 37.50 -0.29 3.02
N VAL A 93 36.26 -0.16 3.48
CA VAL A 93 35.90 -0.27 4.90
C VAL A 93 35.55 -1.74 5.22
N PRO A 94 36.16 -2.36 6.25
CA PRO A 94 35.76 -3.70 6.68
C PRO A 94 34.29 -3.74 7.09
N THR A 95 33.53 -4.68 6.53
CA THR A 95 32.07 -4.82 6.75
C THR A 95 31.68 -4.88 8.23
N LYS A 96 32.50 -5.53 9.07
CA LYS A 96 32.31 -5.64 10.53
C LYS A 96 32.31 -4.31 11.30
N LEU A 97 32.77 -3.22 10.68
CA LEU A 97 32.74 -1.88 11.29
C LEU A 97 31.41 -1.18 11.06
N PHE A 98 30.64 -1.59 10.05
CA PHE A 98 29.31 -1.05 9.84
C PHE A 98 28.35 -1.55 10.91
N HIS A 99 27.44 -0.68 11.30
CA HIS A 99 26.33 -1.01 12.17
C HIS A 99 25.10 -0.28 11.69
N CYS A 100 23.95 -0.92 11.90
CA CYS A 100 22.65 -0.30 11.78
C CYS A 100 21.85 -0.54 13.07
N THR A 101 21.25 0.52 13.58
CA THR A 101 20.35 0.49 14.73
C THR A 101 18.94 0.79 14.24
N ILE A 102 18.02 -0.14 14.45
CA ILE A 102 16.62 0.00 14.09
C ILE A 102 15.82 0.15 15.38
N GLN A 103 15.10 1.26 15.50
CA GLN A 103 14.15 1.51 16.57
C GLN A 103 12.74 1.65 15.98
N ALA A 104 11.72 1.65 16.84
CA ALA A 104 10.34 1.66 16.40
C ALA A 104 10.02 2.80 15.42
N THR A 105 10.62 3.99 15.58
CA THR A 105 10.38 5.15 14.71
C THR A 105 11.66 5.78 14.19
N HIS A 106 12.79 5.07 14.25
CA HIS A 106 14.10 5.67 13.96
C HIS A 106 15.05 4.64 13.37
N VAL A 107 15.90 5.07 12.43
CA VAL A 107 16.96 4.25 11.85
C VAL A 107 18.27 5.02 11.85
N GLU A 108 19.32 4.32 12.27
CA GLU A 108 20.68 4.84 12.27
C GLU A 108 21.60 3.87 11.53
N VAL A 109 22.51 4.41 10.72
CA VAL A 109 23.56 3.66 10.02
C VAL A 109 24.88 4.41 10.17
N GLY A 110 25.94 3.67 10.53
CA GLY A 110 27.25 4.26 10.75
C GLY A 110 28.41 3.28 10.67
N ILE A 111 29.62 3.84 10.78
CA ILE A 111 30.87 3.09 10.87
C ILE A 111 31.41 3.28 12.29
N ARG A 112 31.66 2.18 13.01
CA ARG A 112 32.15 2.20 14.39
C ARG A 112 33.35 3.14 14.55
N GLY A 113 33.28 4.03 15.53
CA GLY A 113 34.30 5.05 15.79
C GLY A 113 34.07 6.39 15.09
N ASN A 114 33.02 6.51 14.25
CA ASN A 114 32.61 7.75 13.60
C ASN A 114 31.15 8.08 13.96
N PRO A 115 30.73 9.35 13.82
CA PRO A 115 29.31 9.69 13.81
C PRO A 115 28.54 8.89 12.76
N PRO A 116 27.27 8.54 13.01
CA PRO A 116 26.41 7.90 12.02
C PRO A 116 26.25 8.83 10.80
N TYR A 117 26.29 8.25 9.60
CA TYR A 117 26.12 8.99 8.36
C TYR A 117 24.65 9.02 7.90
N LEU A 118 23.82 8.16 8.48
CA LEU A 118 22.36 8.21 8.36
C LEU A 118 21.80 8.10 9.78
N ASN A 119 21.01 9.07 10.21
CA ASN A 119 20.38 9.09 11.53
C ASN A 119 19.08 9.90 11.38
N HIS A 120 17.97 9.20 11.17
CA HIS A 120 16.70 9.82 10.81
C HIS A 120 15.50 9.05 11.37
N ASP A 121 14.42 9.80 11.58
CA ASP A 121 13.14 9.24 11.92
C ASP A 121 12.49 8.55 10.71
N LEU A 122 11.87 7.41 10.97
CA LEU A 122 11.09 6.66 10.00
C LEU A 122 9.73 7.32 9.77
N THR A 123 9.20 7.18 8.56
CA THR A 123 7.88 7.74 8.21
C THR A 123 6.76 7.19 9.09
N LEU A 124 6.80 5.89 9.43
CA LEU A 124 5.85 5.26 10.34
C LEU A 124 6.54 4.22 11.25
N PRO A 125 5.87 3.76 12.33
CA PRO A 125 6.46 2.80 13.23
C PRO A 125 6.68 1.41 12.62
N VAL A 126 7.72 0.71 13.08
CA VAL A 126 8.11 -0.65 12.68
C VAL A 126 8.13 -1.61 13.87
N LYS A 127 8.03 -2.92 13.61
CA LYS A 127 8.21 -3.98 14.60
C LYS A 127 9.69 -4.32 14.71
N THR A 128 10.38 -3.78 15.72
CA THR A 128 11.84 -3.92 15.86
C THR A 128 12.33 -5.36 15.99
N ASP A 129 11.51 -6.24 16.57
CA ASP A 129 11.80 -7.68 16.72
C ASP A 129 11.79 -8.45 15.38
N SER A 130 11.09 -7.92 14.39
CA SER A 130 10.92 -8.51 13.06
C SER A 130 11.69 -7.74 11.97
N SER A 131 12.28 -6.60 12.31
CA SER A 131 13.14 -5.81 11.43
C SER A 131 14.60 -6.23 11.60
N PHE A 132 15.35 -6.28 10.51
CA PHE A 132 16.75 -6.69 10.53
C PHE A 132 17.53 -6.00 9.41
N TRP A 133 18.85 -6.17 9.42
CA TRP A 133 19.70 -5.71 8.34
C TRP A 133 20.78 -6.73 8.03
N THR A 134 21.21 -6.76 6.77
CA THR A 134 22.31 -7.58 6.26
C THR A 134 23.23 -6.72 5.40
N ILE A 135 24.42 -7.25 5.11
CA ILE A 135 25.34 -6.64 4.14
C ILE A 135 25.67 -7.71 3.12
N GLU A 136 25.37 -7.43 1.86
CA GLU A 136 25.59 -8.31 0.72
C GLU A 136 26.24 -7.50 -0.40
N ASP A 137 27.30 -8.04 -1.01
CA ASP A 137 27.98 -7.44 -2.16
C ASP A 137 28.38 -5.95 -2.04
N GLY A 138 28.60 -5.47 -0.81
CA GLY A 138 28.96 -4.08 -0.54
C GLY A 138 27.77 -3.11 -0.44
N GLU A 139 26.55 -3.65 -0.37
CA GLU A 139 25.31 -2.93 -0.13
C GLU A 139 24.76 -3.35 1.25
N MET A 140 24.24 -2.39 2.03
CA MET A 140 23.51 -2.68 3.25
C MET A 140 22.01 -2.76 2.94
N HIS A 141 21.41 -3.89 3.27
CA HIS A 141 19.99 -4.16 3.11
C HIS A 141 19.34 -4.04 4.48
N ILE A 142 18.39 -3.11 4.63
CA ILE A 142 17.64 -2.89 5.86
C ILE A 142 16.19 -3.27 5.59
N THR A 143 15.70 -4.32 6.23
CA THR A 143 14.32 -4.78 6.14
C THR A 143 13.55 -4.28 7.37
N LEU A 144 12.57 -3.41 7.12
CA LEU A 144 11.75 -2.78 8.13
C LEU A 144 10.34 -3.39 8.11
N GLN A 145 10.02 -4.20 9.12
CA GLN A 145 8.67 -4.76 9.26
C GLN A 145 7.69 -3.66 9.69
N LYS A 146 6.73 -3.32 8.83
CA LYS A 146 5.72 -2.31 9.14
C LYS A 146 4.89 -2.73 10.35
N ARG A 147 4.67 -1.81 11.28
CA ARG A 147 3.70 -2.03 12.36
C ARG A 147 2.26 -2.02 11.83
N GLU A 148 2.02 -1.22 10.80
CA GLU A 148 0.73 -1.12 10.10
C GLU A 148 0.83 -1.79 8.73
N LYS A 149 0.51 -3.09 8.66
CA LYS A 149 0.46 -3.83 7.39
C LYS A 149 -0.48 -3.13 6.39
N GLY A 150 -0.05 -3.07 5.14
CA GLY A 150 -0.75 -2.49 4.00
C GLY A 150 -0.78 -0.97 3.96
N LYS A 151 -0.18 -0.29 4.94
CA LYS A 151 0.02 1.15 4.83
C LYS A 151 1.10 1.45 3.79
N THR A 152 0.75 2.23 2.77
CA THR A 152 1.71 2.72 1.76
C THR A 152 2.56 3.83 2.35
N TRP A 153 3.88 3.68 2.24
CA TRP A 153 4.85 4.72 2.63
C TRP A 153 5.25 5.52 1.39
N SER A 154 5.31 6.84 1.49
CA SER A 154 5.84 7.69 0.42
C SER A 154 7.37 7.74 0.41
N SER A 155 8.01 7.33 1.50
CA SER A 155 9.45 7.18 1.68
C SER A 155 9.71 6.44 3.00
N PRO A 156 10.82 5.68 3.15
CA PRO A 156 11.26 5.14 4.44
C PRO A 156 11.57 6.22 5.48
N ILE A 157 12.15 7.34 5.04
CA ILE A 157 12.65 8.40 5.93
C ILE A 157 11.70 9.60 5.92
N GLN A 158 11.37 10.08 7.11
CA GLN A 158 10.48 11.22 7.26
C GLN A 158 11.06 12.47 6.59
N GLY A 159 10.30 13.02 5.64
CA GLY A 159 10.64 14.28 4.97
C GLY A 159 11.76 14.20 3.92
N GLN A 160 12.27 13.00 3.59
CA GLN A 160 13.30 12.82 2.57
C GLN A 160 12.86 11.80 1.53
N GLY A 161 13.22 12.00 0.26
CA GLY A 161 12.97 10.99 -0.78
C GLY A 161 11.51 10.63 -1.02
N SER A 162 10.58 11.50 -0.63
CA SER A 162 9.15 11.31 -0.90
C SER A 162 8.89 11.13 -2.39
N LEU A 163 8.14 10.10 -2.74
CA LEU A 163 7.66 9.90 -4.10
C LEU A 163 6.85 11.11 -4.57
N ASP A 164 6.97 11.42 -5.85
CA ASP A 164 6.06 12.35 -6.49
C ASP A 164 4.63 11.76 -6.52
N PRO A 165 3.59 12.59 -6.68
CA PRO A 165 2.21 12.12 -6.61
C PRO A 165 1.87 11.01 -7.61
N TYR A 166 2.51 10.97 -8.78
CA TYR A 166 2.27 9.93 -9.77
C TYR A 166 2.93 8.62 -9.35
N ALA A 167 4.20 8.65 -8.93
CA ALA A 167 4.88 7.46 -8.42
C ALA A 167 4.19 6.89 -7.17
N ALA A 168 3.73 7.74 -6.26
CA ALA A 168 2.97 7.33 -5.07
C ALA A 168 1.65 6.63 -5.43
N ASP A 169 0.91 7.14 -6.42
CA ASP A 169 -0.32 6.51 -6.92
C ASP A 169 -0.05 5.15 -7.58
N GLN A 170 1.02 5.02 -8.36
CA GLN A 170 1.43 3.73 -8.93
C GLN A 170 1.79 2.71 -7.83
N GLU A 171 2.54 3.13 -6.82
CA GLU A 171 2.92 2.28 -5.69
C GLU A 171 1.69 1.81 -4.90
N GLN A 172 0.74 2.72 -4.65
CA GLN A 172 -0.51 2.38 -3.98
C GLN A 172 -1.33 1.35 -4.78
N LYS A 173 -1.41 1.51 -6.11
CA LYS A 173 -2.07 0.54 -6.99
C LYS A 173 -1.40 -0.82 -6.96
N ARG A 174 -0.07 -0.87 -6.97
CA ARG A 174 0.70 -2.13 -6.89
C ARG A 174 0.41 -2.86 -5.58
N LEU A 175 0.49 -2.16 -4.44
CA LEU A 175 0.18 -2.73 -3.13
C LEU A 175 -1.26 -3.23 -3.04
N MET A 176 -2.20 -2.54 -3.69
CA MET A 176 -3.58 -3.01 -3.75
C MET A 176 -3.72 -4.32 -4.51
N LEU A 177 -3.07 -4.43 -5.67
CA LEU A 177 -3.06 -5.66 -6.46
C LEU A 177 -2.44 -6.81 -5.67
N GLN A 178 -1.33 -6.55 -4.99
CA GLN A 178 -0.71 -7.51 -4.09
C GLN A 178 -1.69 -8.00 -3.02
N ARG A 179 -2.43 -7.07 -2.38
CA ARG A 179 -3.42 -7.42 -1.36
C ARG A 179 -4.56 -8.26 -1.95
N PHE A 180 -5.07 -7.85 -3.10
CA PHE A 180 -6.18 -8.54 -3.75
C PHE A 180 -5.80 -9.97 -4.16
N GLN A 181 -4.55 -10.16 -4.58
CA GLN A 181 -3.96 -11.47 -4.84
C GLN A 181 -3.87 -12.33 -3.56
N GLU A 182 -3.40 -11.77 -2.44
CA GLU A 182 -3.35 -12.46 -1.14
C GLU A 182 -4.75 -12.89 -0.65
N GLU A 183 -5.78 -12.07 -0.90
CA GLU A 183 -7.17 -12.34 -0.49
C GLU A 183 -7.91 -13.32 -1.41
N ASN A 184 -7.43 -13.54 -2.65
CA ASN A 184 -8.08 -14.39 -3.64
C ASN A 184 -7.11 -15.44 -4.23
N PRO A 185 -6.69 -16.45 -3.43
CA PRO A 185 -5.78 -17.49 -3.91
C PRO A 185 -6.40 -18.27 -5.08
N GLY A 186 -5.69 -18.37 -6.21
CA GLY A 186 -6.13 -19.12 -7.39
C GLY A 186 -6.76 -18.29 -8.52
N PHE A 187 -6.68 -16.98 -8.48
CA PHE A 187 -6.93 -16.08 -9.61
C PHE A 187 -5.65 -15.29 -9.93
N ASP A 188 -5.38 -14.97 -11.19
CA ASP A 188 -4.22 -14.17 -11.59
C ASP A 188 -4.63 -12.71 -11.84
N PHE A 189 -4.13 -11.80 -11.01
CA PHE A 189 -4.36 -10.36 -11.13
C PHE A 189 -3.12 -9.58 -11.56
N SER A 190 -2.05 -10.25 -12.01
CA SER A 190 -0.80 -9.59 -12.42
C SER A 190 -0.93 -8.70 -13.66
N GLN A 191 -2.05 -8.78 -14.40
CA GLN A 191 -2.36 -7.97 -15.58
C GLN A 191 -3.62 -7.11 -15.38
N ALA A 192 -4.17 -7.07 -14.17
CA ALA A 192 -5.40 -6.36 -13.90
C ALA A 192 -5.17 -4.84 -13.91
N GLN A 193 -6.03 -4.12 -14.62
CA GLN A 193 -5.98 -2.65 -14.67
C GLN A 193 -7.03 -2.05 -13.75
N PHE A 194 -6.63 -1.01 -13.05
CA PHE A 194 -7.51 -0.29 -12.15
C PHE A 194 -8.30 0.78 -12.92
N THR A 195 -9.63 0.69 -12.93
CA THR A 195 -10.49 1.74 -13.51
C THR A 195 -11.18 2.54 -12.39
N GLY A 196 -10.70 3.75 -12.12
CA GLY A 196 -11.23 4.65 -11.08
C GLY A 196 -10.20 5.10 -10.04
N THR A 197 -10.68 5.66 -8.93
CA THR A 197 -9.85 6.13 -7.80
C THR A 197 -9.35 4.92 -7.00
N CYS A 198 -8.03 4.78 -6.81
CA CYS A 198 -7.43 3.70 -6.03
C CYS A 198 -7.81 3.82 -4.54
N PRO A 199 -8.60 2.90 -3.94
CA PRO A 199 -8.85 2.87 -2.50
C PRO A 199 -7.56 2.67 -1.68
N ASP A 200 -7.64 2.79 -0.35
CA ASP A 200 -6.49 2.54 0.51
C ASP A 200 -6.30 1.02 0.68
N PRO A 201 -5.10 0.46 0.40
CA PRO A 201 -4.83 -0.96 0.57
C PRO A 201 -5.03 -1.46 2.00
N ARG A 202 -5.06 -0.59 3.02
CA ARG A 202 -5.38 -0.95 4.41
C ARG A 202 -6.88 -1.15 4.64
N THR A 203 -7.75 -0.38 3.99
CA THR A 203 -9.20 -0.32 4.31
C THR A 203 -10.08 -1.09 3.33
N PHE A 204 -9.54 -1.52 2.19
CA PHE A 204 -10.26 -2.32 1.19
C PHE A 204 -10.78 -3.67 1.77
N MET A 205 -11.83 -4.25 1.19
CA MET A 205 -12.41 -5.57 1.55
C MET A 205 -12.65 -5.87 3.06
N GLY A 206 -12.98 -4.85 3.87
CA GLY A 206 -13.25 -5.04 5.30
C GLY A 206 -12.02 -4.86 6.21
N GLY A 207 -10.90 -4.41 5.66
CA GLY A 207 -9.70 -4.03 6.40
C GLY A 207 -8.70 -5.17 6.61
N ILE A 208 -7.42 -4.84 6.75
CA ILE A 208 -6.39 -5.82 7.13
C ILE A 208 -6.56 -6.14 8.62
N ARG A 209 -6.83 -7.41 8.94
CA ARG A 209 -6.78 -7.89 10.32
C ARG A 209 -5.33 -7.85 10.80
N SER A 210 -5.03 -6.92 11.69
CA SER A 210 -3.78 -6.95 12.46
C SER A 210 -3.96 -8.01 13.54
N ASP A 211 -3.31 -9.16 13.38
CA ASP A 211 -3.08 -10.09 14.49
C ASP A 211 -1.93 -9.56 15.37
#